data_AF-A0A351DPJ8-F1
#
_entry.id   AF-A0A351DPJ8-F1
#
_cell.length_a   1.000
_cell.length_b   1.000
_cell.length_c   1.000
_cell.angle_alpha   90.00
_cell.angle_beta   90.00
_cell.angle_gamma   90.00
#
_symmetry.space_group_name_H-M   'P 1'
#
loop_
_entity.id
_entity.type
_entity.pdbx_description
1 polymer ?
#
loop_
_entity_poly.entity_id
_entity_poly.type
_entity_poly.pdbx_seq_one_letter_code
_entity_poly.pdbx_strand_id
1 'polypeptide(L)'
;YVQRVFIMDRAEEFLPLYLRFIRGVVDSSDLSLNVSREILQKDARVEAMKSAVTRRALDMLAKLAKDDSEKYQKFWEMFGECLKEGPAEDHQNKERIIKLLRFASTHASMPAQNVGVEDYIARMVDGQKDIYYLVAESHTNALGSPYLEAFKKRGIEVLVLSDRI
;
A
#
# COMPACT_ATOMS: atom_id res chain seq x y z
N TYR A 1 -23.86 7.51 -7.10
CA TYR A 1 -25.31 7.39 -7.32
C TYR A 1 -26.01 7.58 -6.00
N VAL A 2 -27.21 8.12 -6.04
CA VAL A 2 -28.09 8.18 -4.88
C VAL A 2 -29.41 7.56 -5.30
N GLN A 3 -29.80 6.47 -4.63
CA GLN A 3 -31.00 5.71 -4.97
C GLN A 3 -31.05 5.34 -6.46
N ARG A 4 -29.93 4.85 -7.02
CA ARG A 4 -29.76 4.51 -8.44
C ARG A 4 -29.86 5.70 -9.41
N VAL A 5 -29.99 6.92 -8.92
CA VAL A 5 -29.94 8.13 -9.74
C VAL A 5 -28.48 8.58 -9.85
N PHE A 6 -28.04 8.82 -11.08
CA PHE A 6 -26.71 9.39 -11.33
C PHE A 6 -26.65 10.80 -10.76
N ILE A 7 -25.58 11.10 -10.01
CA ILE A 7 -25.38 12.40 -9.36
C ILE A 7 -24.19 13.12 -9.98
N MET A 8 -23.01 12.52 -9.89
CA MET A 8 -21.77 13.08 -10.42
C MET A 8 -20.76 11.98 -10.72
N ASP A 9 -19.81 12.30 -11.59
CA ASP A 9 -18.61 11.51 -11.83
C ASP A 9 -17.40 12.10 -11.07
N ARG A 10 -16.35 11.30 -10.86
CA ARG A 10 -15.10 11.67 -10.16
C ARG A 10 -15.35 12.30 -8.79
N ALA A 11 -15.98 11.55 -7.88
CA ALA A 11 -16.08 11.94 -6.47
C ALA A 11 -14.85 11.40 -5.72
N GLU A 12 -13.86 12.26 -5.50
CA GLU A 12 -12.58 11.91 -4.85
C GLU A 12 -12.72 11.78 -3.33
N GLU A 13 -13.83 12.26 -2.76
CA GLU A 13 -14.14 12.28 -1.33
C GLU A 13 -14.29 10.88 -0.71
N PHE A 14 -14.52 9.84 -1.52
CA PHE A 14 -14.79 8.48 -1.05
C PHE A 14 -13.55 7.60 -0.88
N LEU A 15 -12.36 8.09 -1.24
CA LEU A 15 -11.11 7.36 -1.09
C LEU A 15 -9.99 8.29 -0.61
N PRO A 16 -9.03 7.77 0.17
CA PRO A 16 -7.80 8.49 0.47
C PRO A 16 -6.90 8.58 -0.77
N LEU A 17 -5.97 9.53 -0.76
CA LEU A 17 -5.12 9.86 -1.91
C LEU A 17 -4.23 8.68 -2.30
N TYR A 18 -3.74 7.91 -1.32
CA TYR A 18 -2.95 6.69 -1.58
C TYR A 18 -3.73 5.57 -2.31
N LEU A 19 -5.07 5.67 -2.43
CA LEU A 19 -5.93 4.75 -3.19
C LEU A 19 -6.57 5.38 -4.43
N ARG A 20 -6.08 6.54 -4.88
CA ARG A 20 -6.61 7.30 -6.04
C ARG A 20 -6.68 6.53 -7.36
N PHE A 21 -5.99 5.41 -7.48
CA PHE A 21 -6.02 4.54 -8.66
C PHE A 21 -7.30 3.69 -8.74
N ILE A 22 -8.04 3.54 -7.63
CA ILE A 22 -9.26 2.74 -7.62
C ILE A 22 -10.34 3.45 -8.46
N ARG A 23 -11.05 2.63 -9.23
CA ARG A 23 -12.20 3.05 -10.03
C ARG A 23 -13.38 2.19 -9.66
N GLY A 24 -14.55 2.82 -9.57
CA GLY A 24 -15.77 2.14 -9.16
C GLY A 24 -16.91 3.12 -8.99
N VAL A 25 -18.02 2.58 -8.48
CA VAL A 25 -19.25 3.32 -8.27
C VAL A 25 -19.74 3.05 -6.86
N VAL A 26 -20.12 4.11 -6.15
CA VAL A 26 -20.86 4.04 -4.89
C VAL A 26 -22.30 4.44 -5.17
N ASP A 27 -23.25 3.59 -4.78
CA ASP A 27 -24.69 3.89 -4.77
C ASP A 27 -25.16 3.92 -3.32
N SER A 28 -25.62 5.09 -2.85
CA SER A 28 -26.01 5.32 -1.46
C SER A 28 -27.51 5.63 -1.36
N SER A 29 -28.18 5.00 -0.40
CA SER A 29 -29.55 5.36 0.02
C SER A 29 -29.59 6.51 1.03
N ASP A 30 -28.44 6.84 1.63
CA ASP A 30 -28.34 7.65 2.84
C ASP A 30 -27.98 9.12 2.54
N LEU A 31 -27.60 9.40 1.30
CA LEU A 31 -27.36 10.75 0.81
C LEU A 31 -28.63 11.32 0.16
N SER A 32 -28.74 12.64 0.14
CA SER A 32 -29.84 13.32 -0.55
C SER A 32 -29.55 13.48 -2.05
N LEU A 33 -30.58 13.54 -2.88
CA LEU A 33 -30.46 13.76 -4.33
C LEU A 33 -29.87 15.13 -4.68
N ASN A 34 -30.01 16.14 -3.81
CA ASN A 34 -29.48 17.48 -4.01
C ASN A 34 -28.02 17.65 -3.53
N VAL A 35 -27.27 16.56 -3.42
CA VAL A 35 -25.89 16.58 -2.91
C VAL A 35 -24.93 17.22 -3.92
N SER A 36 -24.15 18.20 -3.46
CA SER A 36 -23.06 18.85 -4.20
C SER A 36 -21.70 18.40 -3.67
N ARG A 37 -20.61 18.70 -4.40
CA ARG A 37 -19.24 18.42 -3.94
C ARG A 37 -18.93 19.05 -2.58
N GLU A 38 -19.38 20.29 -2.38
CA GLU A 38 -19.18 20.99 -1.12
C GLU A 38 -19.92 20.30 0.04
N ILE A 39 -21.13 19.81 -0.20
CA ILE A 39 -21.89 19.05 0.81
C ILE A 39 -21.17 17.75 1.13
N LEU A 40 -20.65 17.03 0.12
CA LEU A 40 -19.92 15.77 0.34
C LEU A 40 -18.71 15.95 1.26
N GLN A 41 -17.92 17.01 1.06
CA GLN A 41 -16.71 17.28 1.83
C GLN A 41 -16.97 17.57 3.32
N LYS A 42 -18.19 17.98 3.68
CA LYS A 42 -18.57 18.34 5.06
C LYS A 42 -19.48 17.29 5.72
N ASP A 43 -19.87 16.23 5.01
CA ASP A 43 -20.86 15.26 5.50
C ASP A 43 -20.19 14.10 6.24
N ALA A 44 -20.51 13.93 7.53
CA ALA A 44 -19.98 12.84 8.35
C ALA A 44 -20.31 11.44 7.81
N ARG A 45 -21.41 11.27 7.07
CA ARG A 45 -21.74 10.00 6.41
C ARG A 45 -20.77 9.69 5.29
N VAL A 46 -20.27 10.70 4.58
CA VAL A 46 -19.26 10.54 3.53
C VAL A 46 -17.95 10.06 4.14
N GLU A 47 -17.53 10.60 5.28
CA GLU A 47 -16.34 10.11 5.99
C GLU A 47 -16.48 8.66 6.47
N ALA A 48 -17.66 8.29 6.97
CA ALA A 48 -17.95 6.90 7.33
C ALA A 48 -17.92 5.97 6.10
N MET A 49 -18.50 6.40 4.98
CA MET A 49 -18.45 5.67 3.71
C MET A 49 -17.02 5.55 3.18
N LYS A 50 -16.25 6.64 3.19
CA LYS A 50 -14.82 6.65 2.82
C LYS A 50 -14.06 5.60 3.62
N SER A 51 -14.20 5.61 4.94
CA SER A 51 -13.57 4.62 5.82
C SER A 51 -13.95 3.17 5.47
N ALA A 52 -15.22 2.92 5.14
CA ALA A 52 -15.69 1.59 4.74
C ALA A 52 -15.14 1.16 3.38
N VAL A 53 -15.15 2.06 2.40
CA VAL A 53 -14.63 1.81 1.05
C VAL A 53 -13.11 1.60 1.07
N THR A 54 -12.36 2.39 1.85
CA THR A 54 -10.92 2.20 2.09
C THR A 54 -10.63 0.79 2.63
N ARG A 55 -11.34 0.36 3.69
CA ARG A 55 -11.15 -1.00 4.23
C ARG A 55 -11.45 -2.07 3.19
N ARG A 56 -12.54 -1.91 2.44
CA ARG A 56 -12.92 -2.85 1.38
C ARG A 56 -11.87 -2.93 0.27
N ALA A 57 -11.27 -1.81 -0.10
CA ALA A 57 -10.20 -1.74 -1.07
C ALA A 57 -8.93 -2.46 -0.59
N LEU A 58 -8.50 -2.20 0.65
CA LEU A 58 -7.36 -2.89 1.26
C LEU A 58 -7.59 -4.40 1.36
N ASP A 59 -8.79 -4.83 1.75
CA ASP A 59 -9.15 -6.25 1.82
C ASP A 59 -9.14 -6.90 0.42
N MET A 60 -9.56 -6.18 -0.62
CA MET A 60 -9.50 -6.64 -2.01
C MET A 60 -8.05 -6.81 -2.47
N LEU A 61 -7.16 -5.87 -2.16
CA LEU A 61 -5.74 -5.97 -2.47
C LEU A 61 -5.06 -7.11 -1.70
N ALA A 62 -5.41 -7.30 -0.43
CA ALA A 62 -4.90 -8.40 0.38
C ALA A 62 -5.33 -9.76 -0.18
N LYS A 63 -6.58 -9.86 -0.61
CA LYS A 63 -7.08 -11.07 -1.29
C LYS A 63 -6.33 -11.31 -2.62
N LEU A 64 -6.13 -10.27 -3.43
CA LEU A 64 -5.36 -10.39 -4.68
C LEU A 64 -3.93 -10.88 -4.41
N ALA A 65 -3.26 -10.33 -3.40
CA ALA A 65 -1.92 -10.74 -3.00
C ALA A 65 -1.81 -12.22 -2.63
N LYS A 66 -2.87 -12.76 -2.00
CA LYS A 66 -2.93 -14.16 -1.58
C LYS A 66 -3.31 -15.11 -2.72
N ASP A 67 -4.27 -14.71 -3.53
CA ASP A 67 -4.89 -15.60 -4.52
C ASP A 67 -4.10 -15.63 -5.84
N ASP A 68 -3.40 -14.54 -6.19
CA ASP A 68 -2.72 -14.40 -7.49
C ASP A 68 -1.50 -13.47 -7.38
N SER A 69 -0.35 -14.04 -7.00
CA SER A 69 0.90 -13.29 -6.79
C SER A 69 1.42 -12.61 -8.06
N GLU A 70 1.18 -13.19 -9.23
CA GLU A 70 1.60 -12.60 -10.51
C GLU A 70 0.78 -11.34 -10.83
N LYS A 71 -0.55 -11.39 -10.66
CA LYS A 71 -1.38 -10.19 -10.81
C LYS A 71 -1.07 -9.15 -9.75
N TYR A 72 -0.79 -9.58 -8.52
CA TYR A 72 -0.40 -8.65 -7.47
C TYR A 72 0.93 -7.96 -7.78
N GLN A 73 1.90 -8.67 -8.35
CA GLN A 73 3.17 -8.09 -8.78
C GLN A 73 2.94 -7.01 -9.85
N LYS A 74 2.09 -7.27 -10.85
CA LYS A 74 1.71 -6.27 -11.86
C LYS A 74 1.01 -5.06 -11.25
N PHE A 75 0.14 -5.28 -10.25
CA PHE A 75 -0.47 -4.18 -9.48
C PHE A 75 0.60 -3.35 -8.77
N TRP A 76 1.54 -4.00 -8.10
CA TRP A 76 2.61 -3.34 -7.35
C TRP A 76 3.52 -2.50 -8.25
N GLU A 77 3.90 -3.02 -9.41
CA GLU A 77 4.72 -2.30 -10.39
C GLU A 77 4.03 -1.03 -10.92
N MET A 78 2.70 -1.05 -11.02
CA MET A 78 1.92 0.09 -11.53
C MET A 78 1.54 1.11 -10.45
N PHE A 79 1.25 0.66 -9.23
CA PHE A 79 0.61 1.48 -8.19
C PHE A 79 1.33 1.48 -6.83
N GLY A 80 2.46 0.78 -6.71
CA GLY A 80 3.21 0.64 -5.46
C GLY A 80 3.65 1.97 -4.87
N GLU A 81 4.08 2.93 -5.70
CA GLU A 81 4.42 4.29 -5.23
C GLU A 81 3.24 5.00 -4.57
N CYS A 82 2.03 4.90 -5.15
CA CYS A 82 0.83 5.47 -4.55
C CYS A 82 0.55 4.81 -3.18
N LEU A 83 0.66 3.48 -3.11
CA LEU A 83 0.39 2.73 -1.89
C LEU A 83 1.40 3.03 -0.76
N LYS A 84 2.62 3.43 -1.11
CA LYS A 84 3.67 3.87 -0.15
C LYS A 84 3.34 5.18 0.56
N GLU A 85 2.42 5.99 0.03
CA GLU A 85 1.91 7.18 0.74
C GLU A 85 1.02 6.79 1.94
N GLY A 86 0.40 5.61 1.87
CA GLY A 86 -0.62 5.15 2.82
C GLY A 86 -0.18 5.12 4.28
N PRO A 87 1.01 4.60 4.66
CA PRO A 87 1.45 4.59 6.06
C PRO A 87 1.58 5.98 6.71
N ALA A 88 1.79 7.03 5.91
CA ALA A 88 1.86 8.41 6.39
C ALA A 88 0.48 9.09 6.39
N GLU A 89 -0.38 8.78 5.42
CA GLU A 89 -1.73 9.34 5.31
C GLU A 89 -2.73 8.69 6.27
N ASP A 90 -2.72 7.36 6.38
CA ASP A 90 -3.76 6.55 7.02
C ASP A 90 -3.21 5.69 8.16
N HIS A 91 -3.01 6.36 9.29
CA HIS A 91 -2.48 5.76 10.52
C HIS A 91 -3.38 4.63 11.06
N GLN A 92 -4.69 4.71 10.83
CA GLN A 92 -5.65 3.71 11.31
C GLN A 92 -5.50 2.37 10.57
N ASN A 93 -5.14 2.41 9.28
CA ASN A 93 -4.93 1.21 8.47
C ASN A 93 -3.45 0.88 8.25
N LYS A 94 -2.51 1.57 8.92
CA LYS A 94 -1.07 1.44 8.72
C LYS A 94 -0.57 0.00 8.67
N GLU A 95 -1.00 -0.86 9.61
CA GLU A 95 -0.58 -2.27 9.63
C GLU A 95 -1.07 -3.04 8.40
N ARG A 96 -2.31 -2.81 7.97
CA ARG A 96 -2.88 -3.43 6.76
C ARG A 96 -2.11 -3.00 5.52
N ILE A 97 -1.79 -1.70 5.44
CA ILE A 97 -1.05 -1.13 4.32
C ILE A 97 0.36 -1.70 4.26
N ILE A 98 1.08 -1.78 5.39
CA ILE A 98 2.44 -2.33 5.44
C ILE A 98 2.50 -3.76 4.91
N LYS A 99 1.49 -4.60 5.21
CA LYS A 99 1.42 -5.98 4.70
C LYS A 99 1.25 -6.08 3.18
N LEU A 100 0.70 -5.03 2.56
CA LEU A 100 0.54 -4.94 1.12
C LEU A 100 1.80 -4.45 0.40
N LEU A 101 2.74 -3.83 1.11
CA LEU A 101 3.97 -3.34 0.50
C LEU A 101 4.84 -4.49 -0.01
N ARG A 102 5.59 -4.23 -1.09
CA ARG A 102 6.65 -5.10 -1.58
C ARG A 102 7.97 -4.35 -1.63
N PHE A 103 9.06 -5.07 -1.42
CA PHE A 103 10.39 -4.52 -1.33
C PHE A 103 11.36 -5.38 -2.14
N ALA A 104 12.45 -4.77 -2.58
CA ALA A 104 13.64 -5.53 -2.95
C ALA A 104 14.38 -5.90 -1.66
N SER A 105 15.19 -6.96 -1.70
CA SER A 105 16.01 -7.33 -0.54
C SER A 105 17.32 -7.99 -0.95
N THR A 106 18.25 -8.06 0.00
CA THR A 106 19.54 -8.73 -0.18
C THR A 106 19.41 -10.25 -0.39
N HIS A 107 18.25 -10.83 -0.09
CA HIS A 107 18.01 -12.27 -0.28
C HIS A 107 17.95 -12.65 -1.77
N ALA A 108 17.24 -11.87 -2.59
CA ALA A 108 17.13 -12.13 -4.03
C ALA A 108 18.27 -11.52 -4.85
N SER A 109 18.99 -10.51 -4.30
CA SER A 109 20.01 -9.74 -5.03
C SER A 109 19.54 -9.17 -6.38
N MET A 110 18.23 -8.98 -6.53
CA MET A 110 17.57 -8.47 -7.72
C MET A 110 16.81 -7.19 -7.36
N PRO A 111 16.70 -6.23 -8.29
CA PRO A 111 15.99 -4.98 -8.05
C PRO A 111 14.47 -5.14 -7.97
N ALA A 112 13.95 -6.30 -8.40
CA ALA A 112 12.52 -6.58 -8.37
C ALA A 112 11.97 -6.51 -6.93
N GLN A 113 10.95 -5.69 -6.73
CA GLN A 113 10.28 -5.54 -5.45
C GLN A 113 9.20 -6.61 -5.30
N ASN A 114 9.57 -7.79 -4.79
CA ASN A 114 8.69 -8.95 -4.66
C ASN A 114 8.64 -9.52 -3.23
N VAL A 115 9.35 -8.92 -2.28
CA VAL A 115 9.39 -9.36 -0.88
C VAL A 115 8.35 -8.61 -0.06
N GLY A 116 7.37 -9.32 0.51
CA GLY A 116 6.47 -8.79 1.53
C GLY A 116 7.10 -8.78 2.92
N VAL A 117 6.52 -8.01 3.84
CA VAL A 117 6.98 -7.98 5.24
C VAL A 117 6.83 -9.33 5.92
N GLU A 118 5.74 -10.05 5.63
CA GLU A 118 5.54 -11.40 6.19
C GLU A 118 6.56 -12.41 5.64
N ASP A 119 6.97 -12.26 4.38
CA ASP A 119 8.02 -13.10 3.78
C ASP A 119 9.38 -12.87 4.46
N TYR A 120 9.70 -11.61 4.78
CA TYR A 120 10.90 -11.26 5.53
C TYR A 120 10.86 -11.86 6.95
N ILE A 121 9.73 -11.71 7.65
CA ILE A 121 9.56 -12.23 9.01
C ILE A 121 9.74 -13.76 9.04
N ALA A 122 9.19 -14.47 8.04
CA ALA A 122 9.32 -15.91 7.93
C ALA A 122 10.78 -16.40 7.74
N ARG A 123 11.70 -15.50 7.35
CA ARG A 123 13.13 -15.79 7.15
C ARG A 123 14.05 -15.12 8.18
N MET A 124 13.50 -14.52 9.23
CA MET A 124 14.32 -13.93 10.30
C MET A 124 15.18 -14.99 10.97
N VAL A 125 16.44 -14.65 11.23
CA VAL A 125 17.37 -15.56 11.93
C VAL A 125 17.10 -15.59 13.43
N ASP A 126 17.54 -16.65 14.10
CA ASP A 126 17.38 -16.79 15.55
C ASP A 126 17.97 -15.59 16.31
N GLY A 127 17.17 -15.03 17.21
CA GLY A 127 17.54 -13.87 18.02
C GLY A 127 17.41 -12.51 17.31
N GLN A 128 17.01 -12.49 16.03
CA GLN A 128 16.68 -11.24 15.33
C GLN A 128 15.36 -10.67 15.87
N LYS A 129 15.36 -9.39 16.26
CA LYS A 129 14.18 -8.68 16.80
C LYS A 129 13.64 -7.60 15.89
N ASP A 130 14.47 -7.13 14.96
CA ASP A 130 14.18 -5.97 14.12
C ASP A 130 14.22 -6.35 12.64
N ILE A 131 13.43 -5.64 11.84
CA ILE A 131 13.51 -5.66 10.37
C ILE A 131 14.53 -4.60 9.96
N TYR A 132 15.60 -5.03 9.28
CA TYR A 132 16.62 -4.12 8.80
C TYR A 132 16.33 -3.67 7.37
N TYR A 133 16.56 -2.39 7.11
CA TYR A 133 16.43 -1.80 5.79
C TYR A 133 17.58 -0.83 5.50
N LEU A 134 17.87 -0.63 4.22
CA LEU A 134 18.83 0.34 3.73
C LEU A 134 18.15 1.25 2.70
N VAL A 135 18.31 2.55 2.87
CA VAL A 135 17.87 3.57 1.91
C VAL A 135 19.06 3.98 1.06
N ALA A 136 18.90 3.99 -0.26
CA ALA A 136 19.94 4.42 -1.20
C ALA A 136 19.32 5.04 -2.46
N GLU A 137 20.10 5.77 -3.24
CA GLU A 137 19.64 6.39 -4.50
C GLU A 137 19.30 5.36 -5.59
N SER A 138 19.86 4.16 -5.51
CA SER A 138 19.58 3.07 -6.44
C SER A 138 19.81 1.71 -5.79
N HIS A 139 19.20 0.66 -6.33
CA HIS A 139 19.42 -0.71 -5.88
C HIS A 139 20.90 -1.11 -5.98
N THR A 140 21.58 -0.72 -7.07
CA THR A 140 23.01 -0.99 -7.27
C THR A 140 23.87 -0.32 -6.20
N ASN A 141 23.57 0.94 -5.86
CA ASN A 141 24.26 1.67 -4.79
C ASN A 141 24.03 1.01 -3.42
N ALA A 142 22.81 0.50 -3.17
CA ALA A 142 22.49 -0.22 -1.95
C ALA A 142 23.34 -1.49 -1.81
N LEU A 143 23.43 -2.31 -2.86
CA LEU A 143 24.19 -3.58 -2.84
C LEU A 143 25.70 -3.37 -2.66
N GLY A 144 26.24 -2.26 -3.15
CA GLY A 144 27.65 -1.88 -2.94
C GLY A 144 27.95 -1.24 -1.58
N SER A 145 26.94 -1.10 -0.71
CA SER A 145 27.09 -0.39 0.56
C SER A 145 27.92 -1.19 1.58
N PRO A 146 28.94 -0.58 2.21
CA PRO A 146 29.72 -1.25 3.27
C PRO A 146 28.87 -1.60 4.49
N TYR A 147 27.72 -0.94 4.67
CA TYR A 147 26.80 -1.23 5.78
C TYR A 147 26.18 -2.64 5.67
N LEU A 148 26.09 -3.22 4.48
CA LEU A 148 25.53 -4.57 4.28
C LEU A 148 26.49 -5.69 4.68
N GLU A 149 27.81 -5.43 4.75
CA GLU A 149 28.83 -6.46 4.99
C GLU A 149 28.62 -7.21 6.32
N ALA A 150 28.26 -6.49 7.38
CA ALA A 150 27.99 -7.09 8.69
C ALA A 150 26.73 -7.96 8.69
N PHE A 151 25.68 -7.54 7.98
CA PHE A 151 24.44 -8.30 7.86
C PHE A 151 24.64 -9.56 7.01
N LYS A 152 25.36 -9.42 5.89
CA LYS A 152 25.72 -10.54 5.00
C LYS A 152 26.52 -11.61 5.75
N LYS A 153 27.51 -11.22 6.55
CA LYS A 153 28.31 -12.16 7.38
C LYS A 153 27.46 -12.90 8.42
N ARG A 154 26.37 -12.28 8.90
CA ARG A 154 25.44 -12.85 9.88
C ARG A 154 24.24 -13.56 9.25
N GLY A 155 24.14 -13.58 7.91
CA GLY A 155 22.98 -14.13 7.20
C GLY A 155 21.68 -13.38 7.44
N ILE A 156 21.74 -12.10 7.84
CA ILE A 156 20.55 -11.28 8.09
C ILE A 156 20.12 -10.61 6.79
N GLU A 157 18.86 -10.82 6.41
CA GLU A 157 18.24 -10.16 5.26
C GLU A 157 18.08 -8.65 5.52
N VAL A 158 18.30 -7.82 4.50
CA VAL A 158 18.11 -6.37 4.57
C VAL A 158 17.21 -5.95 3.41
N LEU A 159 16.12 -5.24 3.72
CA LEU A 159 15.26 -4.64 2.69
C LEU A 159 15.98 -3.46 2.03
N VAL A 160 15.86 -3.35 0.71
CA VAL A 160 16.46 -2.28 -0.08
C VAL A 160 15.36 -1.32 -0.53
N LEU A 161 15.46 -0.08 -0.05
CA LEU A 161 14.53 1.01 -0.39
C LEU A 161 15.30 1.99 -1.26
N SER A 162 14.93 2.04 -2.55
CA SER A 162 15.57 2.92 -3.53
C SER A 162 14.61 3.82 -4.29
N ASP A 163 13.36 3.88 -3.84
CA ASP A 163 12.37 4.80 -4.40
C ASP A 163 12.49 6.14 -3.66
N ARG A 164 12.09 7.21 -4.33
CA ARG A 164 12.18 8.57 -3.78
C ARG A 164 11.27 8.78 -2.55
N ILE A 165 10.14 8.09 -2.52
CA ILE A 165 9.08 8.22 -1.50
C ILE A 165 9.41 7.47 -0.21
#